data_AF-A0A6G9AI29-F1
#
_entry.id   AF-A0A6G9AI29-F1
#
_cell.length_a   1.000
_cell.length_b   1.000
_cell.length_c   1.000
_cell.angle_alpha   90.00
_cell.angle_beta   90.00
_cell.angle_gamma   90.00
#
_symmetry.space_group_name_H-M   'P 1'
#
loop_
_entity.id
_entity.type
_entity.pdbx_description
1 polymer ?
#
loop_
_entity_poly.entity_id
_entity_poly.type
_entity_poly.pdbx_seq_one_letter_code
_entity_poly.pdbx_strand_id
1 'polypeptide(L)'
;MEVICTNDNFPAPVLAFYAEFGIQTPKRDQLYTIRQVKRHTTGDTGVLLNEIQNPEVPVKHPVMGEVWFEPTFNINRFATLLGQPVRQEELEDVNA
;
A
#
# COMPACT_ATOMS: atom_id res chain seq x y z
N MET A 1 -2.41 -3.91 -12.65
CA MET A 1 -2.80 -2.52 -12.99
C MET A 1 -1.63 -1.59 -12.75
N GLU A 2 -1.35 -0.65 -13.66
CA GLU A 2 -0.34 0.41 -13.49
C GLU A 2 -0.93 1.66 -12.85
N VAL A 3 -0.19 2.29 -11.94
CA VAL A 3 -0.60 3.49 -11.21
C VAL A 3 0.57 4.43 -10.99
N ILE A 4 0.28 5.72 -10.80
CA ILE A 4 1.26 6.73 -10.40
C ILE A 4 1.05 7.12 -8.94
N CYS A 5 2.11 7.19 -8.14
CA CYS A 5 2.00 7.69 -6.77
C CYS A 5 1.85 9.22 -6.78
N THR A 6 0.77 9.72 -6.19
CA THR A 6 0.46 11.15 -6.10
C THR A 6 0.64 11.70 -4.69
N ASN A 7 0.80 10.83 -3.69
CA ASN A 7 1.00 11.21 -2.29
C ASN A 7 1.96 10.26 -1.54
N ASP A 8 3.21 10.68 -1.45
CA ASP A 8 4.27 10.03 -0.68
C ASP A 8 4.46 10.60 0.73
N ASN A 9 3.52 11.41 1.22
CA ASN A 9 3.58 11.91 2.59
C ASN A 9 3.09 10.86 3.58
N PHE A 10 3.96 10.46 4.50
CA PHE A 10 3.65 9.55 5.59
C PHE A 10 3.83 10.30 6.92
N PRO A 11 2.96 10.05 7.94
CA PRO A 11 3.17 10.60 9.26
C PRO A 11 4.53 10.19 9.84
N ALA A 12 5.19 11.09 10.57
CA ALA A 12 6.52 10.82 11.15
C ALA A 12 6.61 9.52 11.97
N PRO A 13 5.62 9.16 12.81
CA PRO A 13 5.65 7.88 13.54
C PRO A 13 5.65 6.65 12.62
N VAL A 14 4.95 6.72 11.47
CA VAL A 14 4.93 5.64 10.48
C VAL A 14 6.28 5.52 9.80
N LEU A 15 6.92 6.64 9.46
CA LEU A 15 8.25 6.65 8.86
C LEU A 15 9.32 6.10 9.82
N ALA A 16 9.24 6.44 11.11
CA ALA A 16 10.15 5.91 12.12
C ALA A 16 10.03 4.39 12.22
N PHE A 17 8.80 3.88 12.34
CA PHE A 17 8.53 2.44 12.32
C PHE A 17 9.02 1.78 11.02
N TYR A 18 8.72 2.35 9.86
CA TYR A 18 9.20 1.83 8.58
C TYR A 18 10.73 1.79 8.49
N ALA A 19 11.43 2.78 9.03
CA ALA A 19 12.89 2.79 9.06
C ALA A 19 13.47 1.66 9.93
N GLU A 20 12.84 1.35 11.06
CA GLU A 20 13.27 0.24 11.95
C GLU A 20 13.27 -1.11 11.24
N PHE A 21 12.33 -1.34 10.33
CA PHE A 21 12.16 -2.61 9.61
C PHE A 21 12.65 -2.56 8.15
N GLY A 22 13.28 -1.47 7.71
CA GLY A 22 13.78 -1.33 6.33
C GLY A 22 12.68 -1.29 5.26
N ILE A 23 11.51 -0.75 5.60
CA ILE A 23 10.35 -0.64 4.71
C ILE A 23 10.59 0.50 3.70
N GLN A 24 10.51 0.15 2.43
CA GLN A 24 10.53 1.10 1.32
C GLN A 24 9.13 1.67 1.10
N THR A 25 9.05 2.97 0.83
CA THR A 25 7.78 3.66 0.54
C THR A 25 7.69 4.14 -0.90
N PRO A 26 6.49 4.15 -1.50
CA PRO A 26 6.23 4.77 -2.79
C PRO A 26 6.70 6.24 -2.78
N LYS A 27 7.22 6.69 -3.92
CA LYS A 27 7.68 8.07 -4.12
C LYS A 27 6.76 8.77 -5.09
N ARG A 28 6.51 10.06 -4.84
CA ARG A 28 5.65 10.88 -5.70
C ARG A 28 6.17 10.88 -7.13
N ASP A 29 5.24 10.88 -8.08
CA ASP A 29 5.45 10.90 -9.53
C ASP A 29 6.19 9.69 -10.09
N GLN A 30 6.32 8.60 -9.31
CA GLN A 30 6.80 7.30 -9.81
C GLN A 30 5.65 6.38 -10.19
N LEU A 31 5.91 5.58 -11.23
CA LEU A 31 5.02 4.54 -11.72
C LEU A 31 5.25 3.24 -10.96
N TYR A 32 4.15 2.56 -10.66
CA TYR A 32 4.13 1.28 -9.97
C TYR A 32 3.10 0.35 -10.58
N THR A 33 3.35 -0.94 -10.47
CA THR A 33 2.39 -1.98 -10.84
C THR A 33 1.79 -2.59 -9.59
N ILE A 34 0.47 -2.53 -9.44
CA ILE A 34 -0.22 -3.20 -8.34
C ILE A 34 -0.08 -4.72 -8.53
N ARG A 35 0.55 -5.37 -7.55
CA ARG A 35 0.74 -6.82 -7.43
C ARG A 35 -0.45 -7.52 -6.80
N GLN A 36 -1.00 -6.92 -5.74
CA GLN A 36 -2.10 -7.49 -4.98
C GLN A 36 -2.90 -6.37 -4.30
N VAL A 37 -4.21 -6.55 -4.23
CA VAL A 37 -5.13 -5.67 -3.51
C VAL A 37 -5.58 -6.38 -2.22
N LYS A 38 -5.43 -5.72 -1.07
CA LYS A 38 -5.88 -6.21 0.24
C LYS A 38 -6.96 -5.29 0.80
N ARG A 39 -8.13 -5.85 1.08
CA ARG A 39 -9.22 -5.16 1.77
C ARG A 39 -9.06 -5.34 3.27
N HIS A 40 -8.94 -4.23 3.99
CA HIS A 40 -8.82 -4.23 5.44
C HIS A 40 -10.20 -4.22 6.10
N THR A 41 -10.30 -4.75 7.32
CA THR A 41 -11.55 -4.76 8.10
C THR A 41 -12.04 -3.36 8.47
N THR A 42 -11.17 -2.35 8.41
CA THR A 42 -11.50 -0.94 8.58
C THR A 42 -12.27 -0.34 7.40
N GLY A 43 -12.37 -1.07 6.28
CA GLY A 43 -12.92 -0.57 5.01
C GLY A 43 -11.86 0.05 4.08
N ASP A 44 -10.62 0.22 4.56
CA ASP A 44 -9.52 0.71 3.73
C ASP A 44 -9.08 -0.33 2.71
N THR A 45 -8.69 0.15 1.53
CA THR A 45 -8.07 -0.68 0.49
C THR A 45 -6.58 -0.40 0.45
N GLY A 46 -5.79 -1.41 0.79
CA GLY A 46 -4.34 -1.41 0.69
C GLY A 46 -3.88 -2.14 -0.57
N VAL A 47 -2.74 -1.74 -1.12
CA VAL A 47 -2.10 -2.39 -2.24
C VAL A 47 -0.66 -2.78 -1.94
N LEU A 48 -0.23 -3.89 -2.52
CA LEU A 48 1.17 -4.26 -2.67
C LEU A 48 1.61 -3.94 -4.10
N LEU A 49 2.85 -3.51 -4.26
CA LEU A 49 3.41 -3.09 -5.54
C LEU A 49 4.47 -4.11 -5.99
N ASN A 50 4.70 -4.26 -7.29
CA ASN A 50 5.74 -5.16 -7.79
C ASN A 50 7.15 -4.62 -7.55
N GLU A 51 7.30 -3.30 -7.66
CA GLU A 51 8.58 -2.59 -7.56
C GLU A 51 9.03 -2.41 -6.10
N ILE A 52 8.11 -2.60 -5.15
CA ILE A 52 8.39 -2.52 -3.71
C ILE A 52 7.99 -3.83 -3.06
N GLN A 53 8.99 -4.62 -2.68
CA GLN A 53 8.82 -5.83 -1.88
C GLN A 53 9.41 -5.59 -0.49
N ASN A 54 8.55 -5.46 0.50
CA ASN A 54 8.95 -5.15 1.86
C ASN A 54 8.98 -6.41 2.73
N PRO A 55 9.85 -6.45 3.77
CA PRO A 55 9.76 -7.48 4.79
C PRO A 55 8.43 -7.38 5.55
N GLU A 56 8.04 -8.48 6.17
CA GLU A 56 6.90 -8.50 7.08
C GLU A 56 7.22 -7.73 8.36
N VAL A 57 6.23 -7.04 8.90
CA VAL A 57 6.34 -6.24 10.13
C VAL A 57 5.30 -6.66 11.15
N PRO A 58 5.60 -6.55 12.45
CA PRO A 58 4.65 -6.88 13.50
C PRO A 58 3.59 -5.79 13.62
N VAL A 59 2.33 -6.19 13.64
CA VAL A 59 1.18 -5.31 13.89
C VAL A 59 0.27 -5.94 14.93
N LYS A 60 -0.23 -5.11 15.85
CA LYS A 60 -1.18 -5.54 16.87
C LYS A 60 -2.58 -5.63 16.28
N HIS A 61 -3.10 -6.85 16.15
CA HIS A 61 -4.48 -7.12 15.81
C HIS A 61 -5.34 -7.27 17.09
N PRO A 62 -6.51 -6.63 17.18
CA PRO A 62 -7.33 -6.64 18.40
C PRO A 62 -7.72 -8.03 18.91
N VAL A 63 -7.86 -9.00 18.01
CA VAL A 63 -8.33 -10.37 18.32
C VAL A 63 -7.22 -11.42 18.23
N MET A 64 -6.23 -11.21 17.36
CA MET A 64 -5.22 -12.24 17.05
C MET A 64 -3.88 -12.00 17.76
N GLY A 65 -3.76 -10.92 18.54
CA GLY A 65 -2.49 -10.53 19.16
C GLY A 65 -1.55 -9.91 18.13
N GLU A 66 -0.29 -10.34 18.12
CA GLU A 66 0.69 -9.86 17.14
C GLU A 66 0.63 -10.70 15.87
N VAL A 67 0.45 -10.04 14.74
CA VAL A 67 0.47 -10.65 13.41
C VAL A 67 1.56 -10.00 12.58
N TRP A 68 2.22 -10.80 11.75
CA TRP A 68 3.27 -10.36 10.86
C TRP A 68 2.74 -10.34 9.43
N PHE A 69 2.96 -9.23 8.73
CA PHE A 69 2.61 -9.14 7.31
C PHE A 69 3.39 -8.04 6.61
N GLU A 70 3.51 -8.15 5.28
CA GLU A 70 4.06 -7.09 4.45
C GLU A 70 3.11 -5.87 4.40
N PRO A 71 3.57 -4.68 4.81
CA PRO A 71 2.71 -3.50 4.90
C PRO A 71 2.19 -3.10 3.52
N THR A 72 0.89 -2.80 3.46
CA THR A 72 0.23 -2.31 2.24
C THR A 72 0.16 -0.80 2.23
N PHE A 73 0.14 -0.20 1.03
CA PHE A 73 -0.07 1.23 0.87
C PHE A 73 -1.53 1.53 0.55
N ASN A 74 -2.12 2.55 1.20
CA ASN A 74 -3.50 2.95 0.91
C ASN A 74 -3.64 3.38 -0.56
N ILE A 75 -4.66 2.86 -1.25
CA ILE A 75 -4.86 3.12 -2.69
C ILE A 75 -5.05 4.60 -3.02
N ASN A 76 -5.57 5.41 -2.09
CA ASN A 76 -5.77 6.85 -2.27
C ASN A 76 -4.45 7.63 -2.42
N ARG A 77 -3.30 6.98 -2.25
CA ARG A 77 -1.96 7.53 -2.55
C ARG A 77 -1.62 7.48 -4.03
N PHE A 78 -2.44 6.83 -4.83
CA PHE A 78 -2.18 6.57 -6.23
C PHE A 78 -3.32 7.08 -7.11
N ALA A 79 -2.98 7.33 -8.36
CA ALA A 79 -3.91 7.66 -9.43
C ALA A 79 -3.66 6.76 -10.63
N THR A 80 -4.63 6.70 -11.54
CA THR A 80 -4.43 6.12 -12.87
C THR A 80 -3.40 6.94 -13.65
N LEU A 81 -2.91 6.41 -14.78
CA LEU A 81 -1.97 7.13 -15.64
C LEU A 81 -2.55 8.42 -16.24
N LEU A 82 -3.88 8.58 -16.22
CA LEU A 82 -4.58 9.80 -16.63
C LEU A 82 -4.75 10.80 -15.46
N GLY A 83 -4.20 10.51 -14.28
CA GLY A 83 -4.28 11.34 -13.09
C GLY A 83 -5.62 11.27 -12.37
N GLN A 84 -6.48 10.29 -12.69
CA GLN A 84 -7.77 10.12 -12.03
C GLN A 84 -7.63 9.24 -10.78
N PRO A 85 -8.47 9.42 -9.74
CA PRO A 85 -8.52 8.49 -8.63
C PRO A 85 -8.77 7.06 -9.12
N VAL A 86 -8.05 6.08 -8.55
CA VAL A 86 -8.27 4.67 -8.87
C VAL A 86 -9.60 4.23 -8.29
N ARG A 87 -10.51 3.74 -9.15
CA ARG A 87 -11.82 3.26 -8.70
C ARG A 87 -11.78 1.80 -8.29
N GLN A 88 -12.76 1.37 -7.51
CA GLN A 88 -12.81 0.01 -6.99
C GLN A 88 -12.96 -1.03 -8.09
N GLU A 89 -13.74 -0.75 -9.14
CA GLU A 89 -13.95 -1.69 -10.24
C GLU A 89 -12.63 -1.98 -10.98
N GLU A 90 -11.72 -1.02 -11.06
CA GLU A 90 -10.41 -1.16 -11.72
C GLU A 90 -9.44 -2.08 -10.93
N LEU A 91 -9.74 -2.32 -9.65
CA LEU A 91 -8.94 -3.17 -8.76
C LEU A 91 -9.39 -4.63 -8.75
N GLU A 92 -10.61 -4.93 -9.22
CA GLU A 92 -11.18 -6.29 -9.14
C GLU A 92 -10.40 -7.27 -10.03
N ASP A 93 -9.93 -6.80 -11.19
CA ASP A 93 -9.14 -7.59 -12.15
C ASP A 93 -7.72 -7.89 -11.67
N VAL A 94 -7.23 -7.22 -10.61
CA VAL A 94 -5.85 -7.39 -10.13
C VAL A 94 -5.68 -8.65 -9.29
N ASN A 95 -6.74 -9.09 -8.61
CA ASN A 95 -6.73 -10.28 -7.76
C ASN A 95 -7.35 -11.52 -8.43
N ALA A 96 -7.82 -11.39 -9.67
CA ALA A 96 -8.39 -12.48 -10.46
C ALA A 96 -7.29 -13.46 -10.92
#